data_AF-A0ABD1IV63-F1
#
_entry.id   AF-A0ABD1IV63-F1
#
_cell.length_a   1.000
_cell.length_b   1.000
_cell.length_c   1.000
_cell.angle_alpha   90.00
_cell.angle_beta   90.00
_cell.angle_gamma   90.00
#
_symmetry.space_group_name_H-M   'P 1'
#
loop_
_entity.id
_entity.type
_entity.pdbx_description
1 polymer ?
#
loop_
_entity_poly.entity_id
_entity_poly.type
_entity_poly.pdbx_seq_one_letter_code
_entity_poly.pdbx_strand_id
1 'polypeptide(L)'
;MADEQQETSQGEMEGVNCLAYDEAIMAQQDRIQQEIATTTPLVSDRQELSILQREYAQDDTIYQLKIKDLHKKYSYIRKTRPDGNCFYRAFGFSHLESLLDDSKELQRFKAVASKSKLDLVSQGFTEFTIEDFHNTFMDLIELCEKQPALEELLSSFNDQSVSDYVVVYLRLLTSGYLQREHAFFQHFIEGGRTVKEFCQQEVEPMSKESDHIHIIALAQALNVSILVEYMDRGEGGTVNHHVFPEGGEPRIFLLYRPGHYDILYK
;
A
#
# COMPACT_ATOMS: atom_id res chain seq x y z
N MET A 1 -7.13 47.00 28.13
CA MET A 1 -8.10 47.44 27.12
C MET A 1 -7.47 47.64 25.73
N ALA A 2 -6.31 48.29 25.59
CA ALA A 2 -5.65 48.41 24.27
C ALA A 2 -4.73 47.23 23.91
N ASP A 3 -4.03 46.63 24.89
CA ASP A 3 -3.11 45.50 24.63
C ASP A 3 -3.83 44.18 24.31
N GLU A 4 -5.00 43.91 24.91
CA GLU A 4 -5.78 42.68 24.66
C GLU A 4 -6.40 42.61 23.24
N GLN A 5 -6.61 43.76 22.57
CA GLN A 5 -7.12 43.81 21.20
C GLN A 5 -6.02 43.62 20.14
N GLN A 6 -4.75 43.86 20.48
CA GLN A 6 -3.63 43.69 19.57
C GLN A 6 -3.19 42.22 19.48
N GLU A 7 -3.13 41.51 20.61
CA GLU A 7 -2.79 40.07 20.66
C GLU A 7 -3.85 39.17 20.00
N THR A 8 -5.14 39.50 20.15
CA THR A 8 -6.22 38.76 19.46
C THR A 8 -6.15 38.92 17.94
N SER A 9 -5.87 40.14 17.44
CA SER A 9 -5.72 40.38 16.01
C SER A 9 -4.50 39.70 15.37
N GLN A 10 -3.39 39.57 16.12
CA GLN A 10 -2.19 38.87 15.65
C GLN A 10 -2.38 37.35 15.62
N GLY A 11 -2.99 36.76 16.65
CA GLY A 11 -3.32 35.32 16.66
C GLY A 11 -4.35 34.92 15.60
N GLU A 12 -5.32 35.78 15.31
CA GLU A 12 -6.27 35.58 14.21
C GLU A 12 -5.60 35.67 12.84
N MET A 13 -4.68 36.62 12.64
CA MET A 13 -3.96 36.80 11.38
C MET A 13 -2.93 35.69 11.13
N GLU A 14 -2.26 35.17 12.17
CA GLU A 14 -1.40 33.99 12.08
C GLU A 14 -2.20 32.71 11.80
N GLY A 15 -3.37 32.53 12.42
CA GLY A 15 -4.27 31.39 12.16
C GLY A 15 -4.84 31.38 10.74
N VAL A 16 -5.23 32.55 10.21
CA VAL A 16 -5.69 32.70 8.81
C VAL A 16 -4.56 32.42 7.82
N ASN A 17 -3.32 32.82 8.15
CA ASN A 17 -2.16 32.52 7.31
C ASN A 17 -1.84 31.02 7.30
N CYS A 18 -1.92 30.35 8.44
CA CYS A 18 -1.71 28.89 8.55
C CYS A 18 -2.73 28.10 7.70
N LEU A 19 -4.01 28.44 7.76
CA LEU A 19 -5.06 27.79 6.96
C LEU A 19 -4.86 28.01 5.45
N ALA A 20 -4.41 29.21 5.05
CA ALA A 20 -4.10 29.49 3.64
C ALA A 20 -2.88 28.71 3.14
N TYR A 21 -1.87 28.48 4.00
CA TYR A 21 -0.75 27.61 3.67
C TYR A 21 -1.18 26.15 3.51
N ASP A 22 -2.02 25.63 4.42
CA ASP A 22 -2.54 24.26 4.33
C ASP A 22 -3.34 24.05 3.03
N GLU A 23 -4.20 25.00 2.67
CA GLU A 23 -4.94 24.96 1.41
C GLU A 23 -4.01 24.98 0.19
N ALA A 24 -2.95 25.80 0.22
CA ALA A 24 -1.96 25.84 -0.85
C ALA A 24 -1.17 24.53 -0.98
N ILE A 25 -0.82 23.89 0.15
CA ILE A 25 -0.14 22.59 0.19
C ILE A 25 -1.05 21.51 -0.38
N MET A 26 -2.31 21.43 0.05
CA MET A 26 -3.28 20.46 -0.48
C MET A 26 -3.46 20.65 -1.99
N ALA A 27 -3.66 21.89 -2.45
CA ALA A 27 -3.79 22.17 -3.87
C ALA A 27 -2.53 21.82 -4.67
N GLN A 28 -1.34 21.94 -4.08
CA GLN A 28 -0.09 21.50 -4.72
C GLN A 28 -0.02 19.97 -4.82
N GLN A 29 -0.37 19.26 -3.74
CA GLN A 29 -0.40 17.80 -3.73
C GLN A 29 -1.40 17.26 -4.77
N ASP A 30 -2.59 17.84 -4.85
CA ASP A 30 -3.61 17.46 -5.83
C ASP A 30 -3.11 17.63 -7.27
N ARG A 31 -2.43 18.75 -7.57
CA ARG A 31 -1.85 18.99 -8.90
C ARG A 31 -0.81 17.93 -9.27
N ILE A 32 0.08 17.58 -8.33
CA ILE A 32 1.10 16.54 -8.54
C ILE A 32 0.42 15.18 -8.78
N GLN A 33 -0.56 14.82 -7.95
CA GLN A 33 -1.27 13.56 -8.09
C GLN A 33 -2.06 13.47 -9.41
N GLN A 34 -2.68 14.57 -9.86
CA GLN A 34 -3.37 14.63 -11.15
C GLN A 34 -2.41 14.44 -12.32
N GLU A 35 -1.25 15.11 -12.31
CA GLU A 35 -0.23 14.96 -13.35
C GLU A 35 0.25 13.49 -13.45
N ILE A 36 0.54 12.87 -12.30
CA ILE A 36 0.88 11.45 -12.22
C ILE A 36 -0.27 10.58 -12.75
N ALA A 37 -1.52 10.87 -12.38
CA ALA A 37 -2.68 10.10 -12.80
C ALA A 37 -2.93 10.15 -14.31
N THR A 38 -2.54 11.23 -14.98
CA THR A 38 -2.66 11.34 -16.45
C THR A 38 -1.68 10.43 -17.20
N THR A 39 -0.55 10.10 -16.60
CA THR A 39 0.53 9.32 -17.23
C THR A 39 0.58 7.88 -16.76
N THR A 40 0.11 7.61 -15.53
CA THR A 40 0.24 6.31 -14.87
C THR A 40 -1.13 5.83 -14.39
N PRO A 41 -1.63 4.69 -14.91
CA PRO A 41 -2.85 4.07 -14.38
C PRO A 41 -2.64 3.63 -12.92
N LEU A 42 -3.72 3.31 -12.22
CA LEU A 42 -3.64 2.83 -10.84
C LEU A 42 -2.85 1.52 -10.75
N VAL A 43 -3.16 0.61 -11.66
CA VAL A 43 -2.45 -0.64 -11.88
C VAL A 43 -2.27 -0.82 -13.39
N SER A 44 -1.02 -0.88 -13.87
CA SER A 44 -0.76 -1.00 -15.31
C SER A 44 -1.14 -2.38 -15.86
N ASP A 45 -1.08 -2.55 -17.18
CA ASP A 45 -0.96 -3.88 -17.78
C ASP A 45 0.33 -4.58 -17.34
N ARG A 46 0.37 -5.90 -17.48
CA ARG A 46 1.57 -6.71 -17.27
C ARG A 46 2.54 -6.46 -18.42
N GLN A 47 3.78 -6.15 -18.08
CA GLN A 47 4.83 -5.73 -19.00
C GLN A 47 6.07 -6.60 -18.84
N GLU A 48 6.84 -6.76 -19.91
CA GLU A 48 8.16 -7.37 -19.84
C GLU A 48 9.06 -6.61 -18.84
N LEU A 49 9.75 -7.34 -17.96
CA LEU A 49 10.61 -6.73 -16.93
C LEU A 49 11.72 -5.84 -17.54
N SER A 50 12.04 -6.07 -18.83
CA SER A 50 13.03 -5.29 -19.58
C SER A 50 12.71 -3.79 -19.65
N ILE A 51 11.47 -3.38 -19.38
CA ILE A 51 11.13 -1.96 -19.28
C ILE A 51 11.95 -1.25 -18.19
N LEU A 52 12.28 -1.93 -17.09
CA LEU A 52 13.10 -1.36 -16.03
C LEU A 52 14.48 -0.94 -16.55
N GLN A 53 15.09 -1.69 -17.47
CA GLN A 53 16.42 -1.33 -18.01
C GLN A 53 16.42 0.04 -18.71
N ARG A 54 15.27 0.45 -19.26
CA ARG A 54 15.09 1.74 -19.95
C ARG A 54 14.81 2.89 -18.99
N GLU A 55 14.35 2.59 -17.77
CA GLU A 55 14.06 3.60 -16.74
C GLU A 55 15.33 4.10 -16.04
N TYR A 56 16.41 3.33 -16.07
CA TYR A 56 17.69 3.68 -15.46
C TYR A 56 18.74 4.02 -16.52
N ALA A 57 19.59 4.99 -16.21
CA ALA A 57 20.69 5.38 -17.09
C ALA A 57 21.63 4.17 -17.34
N GLN A 58 22.19 4.08 -18.55
CA GLN A 58 23.06 2.95 -18.93
C GLN A 58 24.37 2.92 -18.15
N ASP A 59 24.82 4.08 -17.68
CA ASP A 59 26.00 4.28 -16.85
C ASP A 59 25.71 4.12 -15.34
N ASP A 60 24.45 3.97 -14.92
CA ASP A 60 24.10 3.53 -13.57
C ASP A 60 24.33 2.02 -13.43
N THR A 61 25.61 1.65 -13.36
CA THR A 61 26.06 0.26 -13.35
C THR A 61 25.47 -0.55 -12.20
N ILE A 62 25.18 0.06 -11.05
CA ILE A 62 24.61 -0.62 -9.88
C ILE A 62 23.18 -1.09 -10.20
N TYR A 63 22.32 -0.17 -10.63
CA TYR A 63 20.93 -0.53 -10.97
C TYR A 63 20.88 -1.45 -12.19
N GLN A 64 21.72 -1.24 -13.20
CA GLN A 64 21.78 -2.13 -14.36
C GLN A 64 22.19 -3.57 -13.98
N LEU A 65 23.12 -3.75 -13.03
CA LEU A 65 23.47 -5.09 -12.53
C LEU A 65 22.32 -5.72 -11.74
N LYS A 66 21.66 -4.97 -10.86
CA LYS A 66 20.52 -5.45 -10.08
C LYS A 66 19.33 -5.83 -10.96
N ILE A 67 19.03 -5.07 -12.01
CA ILE A 67 18.00 -5.42 -12.99
C ILE A 67 18.35 -6.71 -13.74
N LYS A 68 19.63 -6.90 -14.12
CA LYS A 68 20.09 -8.17 -14.72
C LYS A 68 19.94 -9.36 -13.76
N ASP A 69 20.15 -9.14 -12.46
CA ASP A 69 19.94 -10.18 -11.46
C ASP A 69 18.45 -10.51 -11.29
N LEU A 70 17.60 -9.49 -11.25
CA LEU A 70 16.14 -9.63 -11.16
C LEU A 70 15.56 -10.42 -12.35
N HIS A 71 16.10 -10.19 -13.56
CA HIS A 71 15.74 -10.94 -14.77
C HIS A 71 16.01 -12.45 -14.70
N LYS A 72 16.88 -12.91 -13.80
CA LYS A 72 17.11 -14.35 -13.59
C LYS A 72 15.95 -15.01 -12.84
N LYS A 73 15.16 -14.22 -12.12
CA LYS A 73 14.12 -14.68 -11.18
C LYS A 73 12.71 -14.35 -11.69
N TYR A 74 12.55 -13.27 -12.45
CA TYR A 74 11.27 -12.73 -12.88
C TYR A 74 11.27 -12.36 -14.36
N SER A 75 10.15 -12.62 -15.02
CA SER A 75 9.94 -12.34 -16.45
C SER A 75 9.15 -11.06 -16.67
N TYR A 76 8.16 -10.76 -15.81
CA TYR A 76 7.28 -9.61 -15.98
C TYR A 76 7.20 -8.72 -14.74
N ILE A 77 6.75 -7.48 -14.97
CA ILE A 77 6.43 -6.48 -13.97
C ILE A 77 5.05 -5.89 -14.26
N ARG A 78 4.33 -5.51 -13.22
CA ARG A 78 3.13 -4.67 -13.32
C ARG A 78 3.32 -3.47 -12.40
N LYS A 79 3.25 -2.28 -12.99
CA LYS A 79 3.52 -1.03 -12.28
C LYS A 79 2.29 -0.54 -11.53
N THR A 80 2.50 0.13 -10.41
CA THR A 80 1.41 0.83 -9.71
C THR A 80 1.63 2.33 -9.72
N ARG A 81 0.57 3.09 -9.48
CA ARG A 81 0.68 4.56 -9.40
C ARG A 81 1.52 4.96 -8.16
N PRO A 82 2.49 5.89 -8.29
CA PRO A 82 3.24 6.42 -7.14
C PRO A 82 2.42 7.48 -6.39
N ASP A 83 1.32 7.05 -5.76
CA ASP A 83 0.36 7.91 -5.04
C ASP A 83 0.43 7.75 -3.51
N GLY A 84 1.50 7.13 -3.00
CA GLY A 84 1.64 6.77 -1.59
C GLY A 84 0.81 5.56 -1.15
N ASN A 85 0.00 4.97 -2.04
CA ASN A 85 -0.80 3.76 -1.78
C ASN A 85 -0.28 2.52 -2.52
N CYS A 86 0.83 2.67 -3.25
CA CYS A 86 1.43 1.64 -4.11
C CYS A 86 1.57 0.27 -3.45
N PHE A 87 2.01 0.18 -2.18
CA PHE A 87 2.10 -1.09 -1.45
C PHE A 87 0.74 -1.80 -1.35
N TYR A 88 -0.27 -1.13 -0.78
CA TYR A 88 -1.59 -1.70 -0.58
C TYR A 88 -2.26 -2.07 -1.90
N ARG A 89 -2.08 -1.23 -2.93
CA ARG A 89 -2.62 -1.46 -4.26
C ARG A 89 -1.95 -2.65 -4.96
N ALA A 90 -0.62 -2.72 -4.90
CA ALA A 90 0.16 -3.83 -5.44
C ALA A 90 -0.18 -5.15 -4.74
N PHE A 91 -0.24 -5.14 -3.40
CA PHE A 91 -0.64 -6.28 -2.58
C PHE A 91 -2.05 -6.76 -2.94
N GLY A 92 -3.03 -5.85 -2.93
CA GLY A 92 -4.44 -6.19 -3.16
C GLY A 92 -4.65 -6.84 -4.53
N PHE A 93 -4.10 -6.24 -5.59
CA PHE A 93 -4.21 -6.79 -6.93
C PHE A 93 -3.46 -8.11 -7.08
N SER A 94 -2.17 -8.15 -6.71
CA SER A 94 -1.33 -9.35 -6.87
C SER A 94 -1.89 -10.54 -6.09
N HIS A 95 -2.43 -10.30 -4.90
CA HIS A 95 -3.02 -11.37 -4.11
C HIS A 95 -4.30 -11.89 -4.77
N LEU A 96 -5.27 -11.03 -5.09
CA LEU A 96 -6.52 -11.47 -5.72
C LEU A 96 -6.28 -12.16 -7.09
N GLU A 97 -5.35 -11.64 -7.90
CA GLU A 97 -4.90 -12.28 -9.14
C GLU A 97 -4.36 -13.70 -8.87
N SER A 98 -3.55 -13.88 -7.82
CA SER A 98 -3.03 -15.21 -7.44
C SER A 98 -4.13 -16.19 -7.00
N LEU A 99 -5.28 -15.70 -6.54
CA LEU A 99 -6.38 -16.55 -6.07
C LEU A 99 -7.29 -17.06 -7.20
N LEU A 100 -7.20 -16.49 -8.41
CA LEU A 100 -8.04 -16.87 -9.56
C LEU A 100 -7.93 -18.36 -9.90
N ASP A 101 -6.72 -18.92 -9.76
CA ASP A 101 -6.42 -20.33 -10.06
C ASP A 101 -6.40 -21.24 -8.82
N ASP A 102 -6.67 -20.72 -7.62
CA ASP A 102 -6.63 -21.48 -6.37
C ASP A 102 -7.90 -21.29 -5.53
N SER A 103 -8.94 -22.03 -5.90
CA SER A 103 -10.25 -21.94 -5.23
C SER A 103 -10.19 -22.30 -3.75
N LYS A 104 -9.28 -23.19 -3.33
CA LYS A 104 -9.17 -23.57 -1.91
C LYS A 104 -8.63 -22.41 -1.09
N GLU A 105 -7.56 -21.78 -1.57
CA GLU A 105 -6.99 -20.62 -0.90
C GLU A 105 -7.92 -19.41 -0.97
N LEU A 106 -8.66 -19.23 -2.07
CA LEU A 106 -9.70 -18.21 -2.19
C LEU A 106 -10.77 -18.34 -1.10
N GLN A 107 -11.28 -19.56 -0.85
CA GLN A 107 -12.25 -19.79 0.23
C GLN A 107 -11.67 -19.51 1.61
N ARG A 108 -10.41 -19.89 1.87
CA ARG A 108 -9.72 -19.54 3.12
C ARG A 108 -9.59 -18.04 3.28
N PHE A 109 -9.16 -17.34 2.24
CA PHE A 109 -8.99 -15.89 2.23
C PHE A 109 -10.32 -15.16 2.45
N LYS A 110 -11.38 -15.58 1.76
CA LYS A 110 -12.75 -15.05 1.94
C LYS A 110 -13.23 -15.18 3.38
N ALA A 111 -12.99 -16.32 4.03
CA ALA A 111 -13.37 -16.52 5.42
C ALA A 111 -12.62 -15.57 6.38
N VAL A 112 -11.32 -15.36 6.15
CA VAL A 112 -10.50 -14.41 6.94
C VAL A 112 -10.96 -12.98 6.71
N ALA A 113 -11.13 -12.57 5.45
CA ALA A 113 -11.60 -11.23 5.08
C ALA A 113 -13.00 -10.95 5.64
N SER A 114 -13.93 -11.90 5.56
CA SER A 114 -15.28 -11.76 6.10
C SER A 114 -15.28 -11.56 7.62
N LYS A 115 -14.48 -12.36 8.36
CA LYS A 115 -14.35 -12.24 9.81
C LYS A 115 -13.70 -10.91 10.22
N SER A 116 -12.78 -10.40 9.41
CA SER A 116 -11.95 -9.26 9.76
C SER A 116 -12.73 -7.97 10.07
N LYS A 117 -13.92 -7.76 9.47
CA LYS A 117 -14.82 -6.64 9.85
C LYS A 117 -15.22 -6.73 11.33
N LEU A 118 -15.69 -7.88 11.78
CA LEU A 118 -16.10 -8.08 13.18
C LEU A 118 -14.91 -7.91 14.13
N ASP A 119 -13.74 -8.40 13.74
CA ASP A 119 -12.52 -8.24 14.53
C ASP A 119 -12.14 -6.74 14.68
N LEU A 120 -12.26 -5.93 13.62
CA LEU A 120 -12.06 -4.48 13.69
C LEU A 120 -13.11 -3.79 14.57
N VAL A 121 -14.39 -4.12 14.41
CA VAL A 121 -15.47 -3.54 15.26
C VAL A 121 -15.23 -3.87 16.74
N SER A 122 -14.81 -5.09 17.05
CA SER A 122 -14.49 -5.50 18.42
C SER A 122 -13.30 -4.74 19.03
N GLN A 123 -12.42 -4.19 18.19
CA GLN A 123 -11.28 -3.35 18.58
C GLN A 123 -11.66 -1.87 18.70
N GLY A 124 -12.92 -1.50 18.45
CA GLY A 124 -13.43 -0.13 18.62
C GLY A 124 -13.48 0.69 17.33
N PHE A 125 -13.23 0.09 16.16
CA PHE A 125 -13.55 0.74 14.88
C PHE A 125 -15.06 0.86 14.72
N THR A 126 -15.53 2.00 14.24
CA THR A 126 -16.97 2.28 14.14
C THR A 126 -17.57 1.55 12.94
N GLU A 127 -18.46 0.59 13.16
CA GLU A 127 -18.97 -0.34 12.12
C GLU A 127 -19.46 0.36 10.85
N PHE A 128 -20.37 1.33 10.98
CA PHE A 128 -20.95 2.04 9.83
C PHE A 128 -19.92 2.83 9.00
N THR A 129 -18.75 3.15 9.58
CA THR A 129 -17.68 3.88 8.87
C THR A 129 -16.78 2.95 8.06
N ILE A 130 -16.74 1.66 8.40
CA ILE A 130 -15.86 0.69 7.74
C ILE A 130 -16.62 -0.27 6.82
N GLU A 131 -17.95 -0.28 6.91
CA GLU A 131 -18.82 -1.21 6.20
C GLU A 131 -18.70 -1.08 4.68
N ASP A 132 -18.72 0.12 4.13
CA ASP A 132 -18.63 0.33 2.67
C ASP A 132 -17.28 -0.15 2.11
N PHE A 133 -16.18 0.09 2.84
CA PHE A 133 -14.85 -0.38 2.46
C PHE A 133 -14.76 -1.91 2.53
N HIS A 134 -15.34 -2.51 3.57
CA HIS A 134 -15.41 -3.98 3.69
C HIS A 134 -16.24 -4.60 2.57
N ASN A 135 -17.41 -4.05 2.28
CA ASN A 135 -18.30 -4.53 1.23
C ASN A 135 -17.60 -4.49 -0.13
N THR A 136 -16.93 -3.38 -0.46
CA THR A 136 -16.17 -3.24 -1.71
C THR A 136 -15.05 -4.30 -1.81
N PHE A 137 -14.35 -4.57 -0.70
CA PHE A 137 -13.32 -5.60 -0.67
C PHE A 137 -13.90 -7.01 -0.85
N MET A 138 -15.05 -7.29 -0.22
CA MET A 138 -15.76 -8.57 -0.37
C MET A 138 -16.30 -8.75 -1.80
N ASP A 139 -16.83 -7.69 -2.43
CA ASP A 139 -17.33 -7.73 -3.81
C ASP A 139 -16.24 -8.15 -4.80
N LEU A 140 -14.99 -7.69 -4.61
CA LEU A 140 -13.85 -8.13 -5.43
C LEU A 140 -13.45 -9.59 -5.17
N ILE A 141 -13.54 -10.05 -3.92
CA ILE A 141 -13.30 -11.47 -3.59
C ILE A 141 -14.38 -12.35 -4.25
N GLU A 142 -15.64 -11.92 -4.21
CA GLU A 142 -16.77 -12.61 -4.85
C GLU A 142 -16.72 -12.54 -6.37
N LEU A 143 -16.16 -11.46 -6.93
CA LEU A 143 -15.81 -11.41 -8.34
C LEU A 143 -14.81 -12.52 -8.67
N CYS A 144 -13.73 -12.68 -7.89
CA CYS A 144 -12.74 -13.75 -8.11
C CYS A 144 -13.35 -15.16 -8.00
N GLU A 145 -14.36 -15.39 -7.15
CA GLU A 145 -15.05 -16.69 -7.06
C GLU A 145 -15.77 -17.07 -8.36
N LYS A 146 -16.16 -16.08 -9.17
CA LYS A 146 -16.80 -16.29 -10.48
C LYS A 146 -15.79 -16.59 -11.58
N GLN A 147 -14.48 -16.64 -11.26
CA GLN A 147 -13.38 -16.87 -12.21
C GLN A 147 -13.45 -15.93 -13.43
N PRO A 148 -13.40 -14.61 -13.21
CA PRO A 148 -13.49 -13.62 -14.28
C PRO A 148 -12.25 -13.70 -15.17
N ALA A 149 -12.32 -13.05 -16.34
CA ALA A 149 -11.10 -12.71 -17.06
C ALA A 149 -10.24 -11.78 -16.18
N LEU A 150 -8.91 -11.91 -16.27
CA LEU A 150 -7.97 -11.06 -15.51
C LEU A 150 -8.20 -9.57 -15.79
N GLU A 151 -8.60 -9.25 -17.02
CA GLU A 151 -8.91 -7.91 -17.48
C GLU A 151 -10.08 -7.28 -16.72
N GLU A 152 -11.06 -8.08 -16.26
CA GLU A 152 -12.19 -7.58 -15.46
C GLU A 152 -11.75 -7.20 -14.04
N LEU A 153 -10.89 -8.03 -13.42
CA LEU A 153 -10.28 -7.71 -12.13
C LEU A 153 -9.40 -6.45 -12.24
N LEU A 154 -8.59 -6.36 -13.30
CA LEU A 154 -7.73 -5.21 -13.57
C LEU A 154 -8.55 -3.94 -13.83
N SER A 155 -9.67 -4.04 -14.54
CA SER A 155 -10.60 -2.93 -14.75
C SER A 155 -11.16 -2.44 -13.42
N SER A 156 -11.56 -3.35 -12.54
CA SER A 156 -12.07 -3.01 -11.21
C SER A 156 -11.00 -2.31 -10.34
N PHE A 157 -9.74 -2.72 -10.41
CA PHE A 157 -8.63 -2.04 -9.73
C PHE A 157 -8.20 -0.72 -10.38
N ASN A 158 -8.66 -0.43 -11.61
CA ASN A 158 -8.46 0.85 -12.28
C ASN A 158 -9.67 1.78 -12.18
N ASP A 159 -10.78 1.35 -11.58
CA ASP A 159 -11.80 2.26 -11.08
C ASP A 159 -11.28 2.94 -9.80
N GLN A 160 -11.22 4.27 -9.81
CA GLN A 160 -10.62 5.04 -8.72
C GLN A 160 -11.31 4.80 -7.38
N SER A 161 -12.65 4.75 -7.35
CA SER A 161 -13.41 4.59 -6.12
C SER A 161 -13.22 3.18 -5.55
N VAL A 162 -13.35 2.15 -6.38
CA VAL A 162 -13.19 0.75 -5.96
C VAL A 162 -11.78 0.50 -5.44
N SER A 163 -10.78 0.94 -6.20
CA SER A 163 -9.37 0.72 -5.86
C SER A 163 -8.99 1.44 -4.56
N ASP A 164 -9.45 2.68 -4.36
CA ASP A 164 -9.16 3.43 -3.13
C ASP A 164 -9.91 2.88 -1.93
N TYR A 165 -11.15 2.41 -2.09
CA TYR A 165 -11.89 1.75 -1.01
C TYR A 165 -11.22 0.45 -0.54
N VAL A 166 -10.65 -0.32 -1.47
CA VAL A 166 -9.82 -1.49 -1.13
C VAL A 166 -8.58 -1.06 -0.35
N VAL A 167 -7.87 -0.02 -0.80
CA VAL A 167 -6.69 0.51 -0.10
C VAL A 167 -7.06 0.94 1.32
N VAL A 168 -8.16 1.69 1.51
CA VAL A 168 -8.62 2.10 2.85
C VAL A 168 -8.86 0.88 3.72
N TYR A 169 -9.55 -0.14 3.21
CA TYR A 169 -9.82 -1.34 4.00
C TYR A 169 -8.54 -2.06 4.42
N LEU A 170 -7.57 -2.22 3.49
CA LEU A 170 -6.28 -2.85 3.80
C LEU A 170 -5.46 -2.04 4.81
N ARG A 171 -5.52 -0.70 4.77
CA ARG A 171 -4.93 0.18 5.80
C ARG A 171 -5.56 -0.04 7.16
N LEU A 172 -6.89 -0.16 7.24
CA LEU A 172 -7.61 -0.44 8.49
C LEU A 172 -7.24 -1.82 9.05
N LEU A 173 -7.13 -2.85 8.20
CA LEU A 173 -6.66 -4.18 8.63
C LEU A 173 -5.24 -4.13 9.20
N THR A 174 -4.36 -3.36 8.56
CA THR A 174 -2.99 -3.12 9.03
C THR A 174 -3.01 -2.45 10.41
N SER A 175 -3.79 -1.37 10.56
CA SER A 175 -3.95 -0.65 11.83
C SER A 175 -4.49 -1.56 12.94
N GLY A 176 -5.54 -2.33 12.65
CA GLY A 176 -6.11 -3.27 13.61
C GLY A 176 -5.12 -4.34 14.08
N TYR A 177 -4.33 -4.92 13.16
CA TYR A 177 -3.30 -5.88 13.53
C TYR A 177 -2.21 -5.25 14.41
N LEU A 178 -1.71 -4.07 14.03
CA LEU A 178 -0.71 -3.34 14.81
C LEU A 178 -1.21 -3.04 16.23
N GLN A 179 -2.43 -2.53 16.36
CA GLN A 179 -3.03 -2.22 17.67
C GLN A 179 -3.29 -3.46 18.52
N ARG A 180 -3.71 -4.58 17.91
CA ARG A 180 -3.90 -5.85 18.61
C ARG A 180 -2.57 -6.37 19.17
N GLU A 181 -1.51 -6.36 18.37
CA GLU A 181 -0.17 -6.83 18.74
C GLU A 181 0.74 -5.70 19.25
N HIS A 182 0.15 -4.65 19.85
CA HIS A 182 0.87 -3.43 20.24
C HIS A 182 2.10 -3.69 21.11
N ALA A 183 2.05 -4.71 21.98
CA ALA A 183 3.15 -5.05 22.87
C ALA A 183 4.42 -5.46 22.11
N PHE A 184 4.27 -6.07 20.93
CA PHE A 184 5.37 -6.40 20.03
C PHE A 184 5.81 -5.15 19.26
N PHE A 185 4.87 -4.46 18.60
CA PHE A 185 5.18 -3.37 17.65
C PHE A 185 5.70 -2.09 18.30
N GLN A 186 5.39 -1.82 19.57
CA GLN A 186 5.83 -0.60 20.27
C GLN A 186 7.36 -0.38 20.22
N HIS A 187 8.16 -1.45 20.13
CA HIS A 187 9.62 -1.36 20.10
C HIS A 187 10.19 -0.97 18.72
N PHE A 188 9.36 -1.02 17.68
CA PHE A 188 9.75 -0.71 16.30
C PHE A 188 9.25 0.67 15.85
N ILE A 189 8.53 1.39 16.71
CA ILE A 189 7.95 2.70 16.39
C ILE A 189 8.90 3.80 16.88
N GLU A 190 9.32 4.64 15.95
CA GLU A 190 10.19 5.77 16.24
C GLU A 190 9.43 7.00 16.77
N GLY A 191 10.14 7.84 17.52
CA GLY A 191 9.65 9.14 17.97
C GLY A 191 8.82 9.14 19.26
N GLY A 192 8.84 8.05 20.04
CA GLY A 192 8.16 7.97 21.34
C GLY A 192 6.63 7.92 21.25
N ARG A 193 6.09 7.69 20.05
CA ARG A 193 4.66 7.52 19.79
C ARG A 193 4.16 6.17 20.29
N THR A 194 2.94 6.11 20.77
CA THR A 194 2.22 4.86 20.97
C THR A 194 1.89 4.21 19.63
N VAL A 195 1.60 2.89 19.65
CA VAL A 195 1.18 2.16 18.44
C VAL A 195 -0.09 2.76 17.84
N LYS A 196 -1.02 3.22 18.67
CA LYS A 196 -2.25 3.86 18.21
C LYS A 196 -1.99 5.20 17.51
N GLU A 197 -1.13 6.04 18.08
CA GLU A 197 -0.75 7.31 17.44
C GLU A 197 -0.02 7.08 16.11
N PHE A 198 0.86 6.08 16.04
CA PHE A 198 1.50 5.68 14.79
C PHE A 198 0.47 5.24 13.75
N CYS A 199 -0.51 4.41 14.11
CA CYS A 199 -1.57 3.98 13.20
C CYS A 199 -2.36 5.18 12.65
N GLN A 200 -2.77 6.10 13.52
CA GLN A 200 -3.56 7.29 13.14
C GLN A 200 -2.79 8.27 12.26
N GLN A 201 -1.45 8.29 12.34
CA GLN A 201 -0.61 9.24 11.60
C GLN A 201 0.01 8.66 10.32
N GLU A 202 0.39 7.38 10.32
CA GLU A 202 1.22 6.77 9.26
C GLU A 202 0.61 5.53 8.59
N VAL A 203 -0.56 5.05 9.06
CA VAL A 203 -1.18 3.82 8.52
C VAL A 203 -2.57 4.11 7.97
N GLU A 204 -3.47 4.62 8.82
CA GLU A 204 -4.88 4.87 8.50
C GLU A 204 -5.08 5.95 7.42
N PRO A 205 -4.33 7.07 7.42
CA PRO A 205 -4.49 8.08 6.39
C PRO A 205 -4.05 7.58 5.00
N MET A 206 -4.79 7.99 3.97
CA MET A 206 -4.45 7.72 2.58
C MET A 206 -3.15 8.41 2.18
N SER A 207 -2.47 7.87 1.17
CA SER A 207 -1.26 8.44 0.56
C SER A 207 -0.04 8.51 1.49
N LYS A 208 -0.10 7.82 2.64
CA LYS A 208 1.04 7.61 3.54
C LYS A 208 1.88 6.41 3.10
N GLU A 209 3.19 6.61 3.03
CA GLU A 209 4.15 5.59 2.64
C GLU A 209 4.06 4.34 3.53
N SER A 210 4.44 3.20 2.97
CA SER A 210 4.42 1.91 3.66
C SER A 210 5.83 1.31 3.68
N ASP A 211 6.20 0.75 4.82
CA ASP A 211 7.50 0.14 5.06
C ASP A 211 7.31 -1.27 5.67
N HIS A 212 8.41 -1.90 6.11
CA HIS A 212 8.46 -3.24 6.70
C HIS A 212 7.36 -3.49 7.74
N ILE A 213 7.10 -2.52 8.63
CA ILE A 213 6.09 -2.66 9.68
C ILE A 213 4.67 -2.85 9.10
N HIS A 214 4.33 -2.12 8.03
CA HIS A 214 3.05 -2.24 7.33
C HIS A 214 2.95 -3.58 6.60
N ILE A 215 4.03 -4.02 5.95
CA ILE A 215 4.08 -5.30 5.22
C ILE A 215 3.85 -6.47 6.18
N ILE A 216 4.58 -6.50 7.30
CA ILE A 216 4.47 -7.56 8.31
C ILE A 216 3.05 -7.59 8.88
N ALA A 217 2.53 -6.44 9.28
CA ALA A 217 1.21 -6.37 9.89
C ALA A 217 0.11 -6.83 8.93
N LEU A 218 0.13 -6.40 7.66
CA LEU A 218 -0.87 -6.82 6.69
C LEU A 218 -0.76 -8.31 6.33
N ALA A 219 0.46 -8.81 6.13
CA ALA A 219 0.72 -10.23 5.85
C ALA A 219 0.17 -11.12 6.97
N GLN A 220 0.43 -10.74 8.22
CA GLN A 220 -0.05 -11.47 9.40
C GLN A 220 -1.56 -11.31 9.61
N ALA A 221 -2.13 -10.13 9.33
CA ALA A 221 -3.57 -9.88 9.45
C ALA A 221 -4.39 -10.80 8.55
N LEU A 222 -3.90 -11.05 7.33
CA LEU A 222 -4.58 -11.86 6.32
C LEU A 222 -4.08 -13.32 6.27
N ASN A 223 -3.05 -13.64 7.06
CA ASN A 223 -2.36 -14.92 7.09
C ASN A 223 -1.90 -15.33 5.67
N VAL A 224 -1.09 -14.48 5.05
CA VAL A 224 -0.52 -14.64 3.71
C VAL A 224 0.98 -14.40 3.74
N SER A 225 1.70 -14.92 2.74
CA SER A 225 3.15 -14.73 2.60
C SER A 225 3.48 -13.83 1.41
N ILE A 226 4.28 -12.79 1.67
CA ILE A 226 4.72 -11.78 0.70
C ILE A 226 6.24 -11.88 0.57
N LEU A 227 6.77 -11.89 -0.65
CA LEU A 227 8.19 -11.68 -0.90
C LEU A 227 8.39 -10.29 -1.51
N VAL A 228 9.33 -9.54 -0.95
CA VAL A 228 9.73 -8.23 -1.48
C VAL A 228 11.19 -8.28 -1.90
N GLU A 229 11.45 -8.00 -3.17
CA GLU A 229 12.79 -7.79 -3.74
C GLU A 229 13.17 -6.32 -3.57
N TYR A 230 14.24 -6.03 -2.84
CA TYR A 230 14.71 -4.68 -2.53
C TYR A 230 15.81 -4.26 -3.51
N MET A 231 15.43 -3.41 -4.46
CA MET A 231 16.35 -2.84 -5.45
C MET A 231 16.77 -1.44 -5.03
N ASP A 232 17.78 -1.38 -4.16
CA ASP A 232 18.42 -0.16 -3.67
C ASP A 232 19.87 -0.01 -4.17
N ARG A 233 20.59 1.01 -3.68
CA ARG A 233 22.04 1.17 -3.93
C ARG A 233 22.94 0.40 -2.95
N GLY A 234 22.40 -0.58 -2.23
CA GLY A 234 23.17 -1.46 -1.35
C GLY A 234 24.29 -2.18 -2.11
N GLU A 235 25.36 -2.51 -1.40
CA GLU A 235 26.54 -3.16 -1.96
C GLU A 235 26.20 -4.49 -2.65
N GLY A 236 26.88 -4.76 -3.78
CA GLY A 236 26.67 -5.96 -4.58
C GLY A 236 25.75 -5.76 -5.78
N GLY A 237 25.92 -6.61 -6.80
CA GLY A 237 25.12 -6.58 -8.03
C GLY A 237 23.82 -7.40 -7.96
N THR A 238 23.40 -7.81 -6.76
CA THR A 238 22.26 -8.70 -6.53
C THR A 238 21.14 -7.97 -5.81
N VAL A 239 19.90 -8.41 -6.07
CA VAL A 239 18.72 -7.89 -5.37
C VAL A 239 18.49 -8.70 -4.09
N ASN A 240 18.41 -8.00 -2.95
CA ASN A 240 18.09 -8.61 -1.67
C ASN A 240 16.61 -8.94 -1.62
N HIS A 241 16.24 -10.06 -1.00
CA HIS A 241 14.83 -10.40 -0.84
C HIS A 241 14.51 -10.64 0.64
N HIS A 242 13.28 -10.29 1.02
CA HIS A 242 12.72 -10.61 2.32
C HIS A 242 11.37 -11.29 2.14
N VAL A 243 11.12 -12.34 2.91
CA VAL A 243 9.83 -13.04 2.96
C VAL A 243 9.14 -12.69 4.27
N PHE A 244 7.88 -12.28 4.18
CA PHE A 244 7.06 -11.87 5.30
C PHE A 244 5.80 -12.74 5.36
N PRO A 245 5.59 -13.51 6.45
CA PRO A 245 6.54 -13.78 7.52
C PRO A 245 7.75 -14.62 7.07
N GLU A 246 8.83 -14.58 7.85
CA GLU A 246 10.02 -15.38 7.58
C GLU A 246 9.69 -16.88 7.50
N GLY A 247 10.27 -17.57 6.52
CA GLY A 247 10.01 -19.00 6.28
C GLY A 247 8.65 -19.32 5.66
N GLY A 248 7.83 -18.31 5.34
CA GLY A 248 6.59 -18.49 4.59
C GLY A 248 6.83 -18.91 3.13
N GLU A 249 5.79 -19.40 2.47
CA GLU A 249 5.79 -19.73 1.04
C GLU A 249 5.08 -18.61 0.25
N PRO A 250 5.82 -17.64 -0.30
CA PRO A 250 5.23 -16.45 -0.89
C PRO A 250 4.52 -16.77 -2.21
N ARG A 251 3.31 -16.22 -2.35
CA ARG A 251 2.56 -16.19 -3.62
C ARG A 251 2.52 -14.80 -4.24
N ILE A 252 2.78 -13.78 -3.43
CA ILE A 252 2.84 -12.37 -3.81
C ILE A 252 4.32 -11.99 -3.91
N PHE A 253 4.73 -11.44 -5.05
CA PHE A 253 6.10 -10.99 -5.28
C PHE A 253 6.07 -9.51 -5.63
N LEU A 254 6.69 -8.69 -4.80
CA LEU A 254 6.74 -7.25 -4.99
C LEU A 254 8.18 -6.81 -5.24
N LEU A 255 8.35 -5.75 -6.03
CA LEU A 255 9.59 -5.02 -6.18
C LEU A 255 9.50 -3.76 -5.33
N TYR A 256 10.41 -3.60 -4.37
CA TYR A 256 10.64 -2.31 -3.73
C TYR A 256 11.77 -1.56 -4.45
N ARG A 257 11.45 -0.34 -4.85
CA ARG A 257 12.41 0.70 -5.25
C ARG A 257 12.28 1.82 -4.21
N PRO A 258 13.31 2.65 -3.96
CA PRO A 258 13.22 3.69 -2.92
C PRO A 258 11.92 4.50 -3.02
N GLY A 259 11.02 4.31 -2.04
CA GLY A 259 9.69 4.95 -1.96
C GLY A 259 8.56 4.37 -2.82
N HIS A 260 8.73 3.22 -3.49
CA HIS A 260 7.72 2.70 -4.41
C HIS A 260 7.67 1.17 -4.52
N TYR A 261 6.46 0.63 -4.71
CA TYR A 261 6.20 -0.79 -4.88
C TYR A 261 5.56 -1.11 -6.24
N ASP A 262 6.09 -2.13 -6.90
CA ASP A 262 5.51 -2.73 -8.11
C ASP A 262 5.31 -4.24 -7.90
N ILE A 263 4.58 -4.90 -8.79
CA ILE A 263 4.34 -6.34 -8.74
C ILE A 263 5.29 -7.06 -9.69
N LEU A 264 5.91 -8.16 -9.25
CA LEU A 264 6.78 -9.02 -10.03
C LEU A 264 6.09 -10.35 -10.36
N TYR A 265 6.43 -10.90 -11.54
CA TYR A 265 5.94 -12.19 -11.99
C TYR A 265 7.10 -13.05 -12.45
N LYS A 266 7.14 -14.29 -11.96
CA LYS A 266 8.14 -15.29 -12.36
C LYS A 266 8.02 -15.59 -13.85
#